data_AF-A0A7S0B3F7-F1
#
_entry.id   AF-A0A7S0B3F7-F1
#
_cell.length_a   1.000
_cell.length_b   1.000
_cell.length_c   1.000
_cell.angle_alpha   90.00
_cell.angle_beta   90.00
_cell.angle_gamma   90.00
#
_symmetry.space_group_name_H-M   'P 1'
#
loop_
_entity.id
_entity.type
_entity.pdbx_description
1 polymer ?
#
loop_
_entity_poly.entity_id
_entity_poly.type
_entity_poly.pdbx_seq_one_letter_code
_entity_poly.pdbx_strand_id
1 'polypeptide(L)'
;VALALASAGMLDAGLLEAFDVEACLVRAPSPRAVAGIAWSLAATGSESSVAWPLVAAALGSHGAEWRAVPAVDRGLLYEALVVHRAAQGPAWAPEGLMAEVLANETWRACWRERWARVAPPSAHGDQVAALLEEMGVTFERDREGEDGAYVMPFFLPSQGVIIDLLATPPRHPVSRAARGELVLRHGVWNASGHSVLAISDSSWARLAAEAAEPAVAEGEGAESPGAAAEAADAAAASRVRRRDWLREKLDSLVHQDMVREAGLQDDVAVQLRGVPFGEEGLNLEGLRRLKQQEDKVRRQALQRFLETWHEPHVRNLTGWLIGIIEREKRAVAEEEERLSKEPKKDAAAERPAEGWGHSGGRPLEEAKVGKFVSGRITNVLHGRFWVDAGFIKDVTFRTTPGRFQLGDQLINLKIIAVDPKRGSVEARATDRTRTRDAPGLAGGRRPARIRSAAVPPPSGPRASGREASPRQQPQPKRRPRAQAAASGRPTEAADGGPAAEGRAGSGSDAATPAAGRRSSRLQGWKAAAVAKPEGGWQHEGARPLVELQVGEVVEGRVTNVLHERCWVDIGAARDASFWAESGNFRVGDFVSGMPILSINLEKSHVVVRAPEQPRPSEAAN
;
A
#
# COMPACT_ATOMS: atom_id res chain seq x y z
N VAL A 1 -25.27 8.42 -20.88
CA VAL A 1 -24.01 7.62 -20.86
C VAL A 1 -23.36 7.66 -19.48
N ALA A 2 -22.99 8.84 -18.97
CA ALA A 2 -22.38 9.00 -17.63
C ALA A 2 -23.11 8.21 -16.53
N LEU A 3 -24.44 8.38 -16.41
CA LEU A 3 -25.25 7.66 -15.42
C LEU A 3 -25.07 6.13 -15.51
N ALA A 4 -25.11 5.55 -16.70
CA ALA A 4 -24.96 4.10 -16.87
C ALA A 4 -23.56 3.61 -16.49
N LEU A 5 -22.52 4.37 -16.84
CA LEU A 5 -21.14 4.07 -16.46
C LEU A 5 -20.93 4.21 -14.94
N ALA A 6 -21.51 5.23 -14.33
CA ALA A 6 -21.47 5.45 -12.88
C ALA A 6 -22.19 4.32 -12.13
N SER A 7 -23.38 3.92 -12.58
CA SER A 7 -24.11 2.78 -11.98
C SER A 7 -23.32 1.47 -12.10
N ALA A 8 -22.59 1.28 -13.19
CA ALA A 8 -21.69 0.14 -13.38
C ALA A 8 -20.34 0.28 -12.66
N GLY A 9 -20.06 1.38 -11.94
CA GLY A 9 -18.77 1.63 -11.29
C GLY A 9 -17.60 1.77 -12.26
N MET A 10 -17.88 2.12 -13.52
CA MET A 10 -16.88 2.30 -14.58
C MET A 10 -16.51 3.76 -14.84
N LEU A 11 -17.26 4.69 -14.24
CA LEU A 11 -17.00 6.11 -14.39
C LEU A 11 -15.93 6.53 -13.37
N ASP A 12 -14.85 7.15 -13.86
CA ASP A 12 -13.84 7.81 -13.03
C ASP A 12 -13.82 9.31 -13.30
N ALA A 13 -13.00 10.05 -12.55
CA ALA A 13 -12.86 11.50 -12.70
C ALA A 13 -12.40 11.90 -14.10
N GLY A 14 -11.49 11.13 -14.73
CA GLY A 14 -10.97 11.44 -16.06
C GLY A 14 -12.02 11.29 -17.17
N LEU A 15 -12.89 10.28 -17.07
CA LEU A 15 -14.02 10.13 -17.98
C LEU A 15 -15.09 11.21 -17.79
N LEU A 16 -15.33 11.65 -16.55
CA LEU A 16 -16.21 12.79 -16.29
C LEU A 16 -15.69 14.08 -16.93
N GLU A 17 -14.39 14.34 -16.80
CA GLU A 17 -13.73 15.47 -17.46
C GLU A 17 -13.84 15.37 -18.98
N ALA A 18 -13.63 14.17 -19.55
CA ALA A 18 -13.76 13.94 -20.99
C ALA A 18 -15.18 14.15 -21.53
N PHE A 19 -16.22 14.01 -20.70
CA PHE A 19 -17.59 14.33 -21.09
C PHE A 19 -17.93 15.82 -21.04
N ASP A 20 -17.02 16.66 -20.54
CA ASP A 20 -17.23 18.11 -20.38
C ASP A 20 -18.58 18.41 -19.70
N VAL A 21 -18.76 17.81 -18.52
CA VAL A 21 -20.01 17.90 -17.75
C VAL A 21 -20.38 19.34 -17.43
N GLU A 22 -19.39 20.22 -17.28
CA GLU A 22 -19.58 21.65 -17.03
C GLU A 22 -20.20 22.34 -18.25
N ALA A 23 -19.65 22.14 -19.46
CA ALA A 23 -20.27 22.68 -20.67
C ALA A 23 -21.67 22.10 -20.91
N CYS A 24 -21.90 20.83 -20.56
CA CYS A 24 -23.22 20.21 -20.64
C CYS A 24 -24.23 20.90 -19.72
N LEU A 25 -23.84 21.23 -18.47
CA LEU A 25 -24.69 21.93 -17.51
C LEU A 25 -24.92 23.40 -17.89
N VAL A 26 -23.93 24.08 -18.46
CA VAL A 26 -24.06 25.46 -18.96
C VAL A 26 -25.09 25.56 -20.10
N ARG A 27 -25.23 24.52 -20.92
CA ARG A 27 -26.21 24.47 -22.02
C ARG A 27 -27.65 24.27 -21.54
N ALA A 28 -27.92 24.39 -20.25
CA ALA A 28 -29.24 24.22 -19.63
C ALA A 28 -29.90 22.89 -20.06
N PRO A 29 -29.29 21.75 -19.72
CA PRO A 29 -29.79 20.46 -20.15
C PRO A 29 -31.14 20.18 -19.48
N SER A 30 -31.95 19.30 -20.06
CA SER A 30 -33.25 18.95 -19.49
C SER A 30 -33.09 18.48 -18.03
N PRO A 31 -34.10 18.68 -17.15
CA PRO A 31 -34.03 18.24 -15.76
C PRO A 31 -33.60 16.78 -15.56
N ARG A 32 -34.04 15.88 -16.45
CA ARG A 32 -33.60 14.47 -16.45
C ARG A 32 -32.09 14.31 -16.65
N ALA A 33 -31.51 15.08 -17.56
CA ALA A 33 -30.06 15.08 -17.78
C ALA A 33 -29.31 15.67 -16.59
N VAL A 34 -29.83 16.75 -15.99
CA VAL A 34 -29.26 17.34 -14.75
C VAL A 34 -29.22 16.29 -13.63
N ALA A 35 -30.33 15.58 -13.40
CA ALA A 35 -30.39 14.52 -12.38
C ALA A 35 -29.36 13.40 -12.64
N GLY A 36 -29.24 12.95 -13.89
CA GLY A 36 -28.26 11.93 -14.26
C GLY A 36 -26.80 12.40 -14.11
N ILE A 37 -26.50 13.66 -14.44
CA ILE A 37 -25.17 14.26 -14.25
C ILE A 37 -24.86 14.39 -12.76
N ALA A 38 -25.75 14.98 -11.97
CA ALA A 38 -25.57 15.15 -10.53
C ALA A 38 -25.33 13.81 -9.82
N TRP A 39 -26.12 12.79 -10.15
CA TRP A 39 -25.92 11.44 -9.61
C TRP A 39 -24.57 10.84 -10.00
N SER A 40 -24.14 11.05 -11.25
CA SER A 40 -22.83 10.58 -11.72
C SER A 40 -21.68 11.29 -10.98
N LEU A 41 -21.78 12.60 -10.78
CA LEU A 41 -20.81 13.39 -10.01
C LEU A 41 -20.69 12.87 -8.57
N ALA A 42 -21.84 12.62 -7.92
CA ALA A 42 -21.86 12.07 -6.57
C ALA A 42 -21.26 10.65 -6.51
N ALA A 43 -21.60 9.79 -7.47
CA ALA A 43 -21.16 8.39 -7.47
C ALA A 43 -19.65 8.23 -7.68
N THR A 44 -19.01 9.19 -8.35
CA THR A 44 -17.55 9.24 -8.50
C THR A 44 -16.85 9.99 -7.38
N GLY A 45 -17.58 10.56 -6.41
CA GLY A 45 -17.01 11.42 -5.38
C GLY A 45 -16.41 12.72 -5.95
N SER A 46 -16.97 13.26 -7.04
CA SER A 46 -16.46 14.49 -7.65
C SER A 46 -16.76 15.70 -6.78
N GLU A 47 -15.71 16.41 -6.39
CA GLU A 47 -15.78 17.66 -5.63
C GLU A 47 -15.67 18.91 -6.54
N SER A 48 -16.08 18.81 -7.82
CA SER A 48 -15.96 19.94 -8.75
C SER A 48 -16.66 21.19 -8.20
N SER A 49 -15.86 22.21 -7.93
CA SER A 49 -16.32 23.52 -7.43
C SER A 49 -17.11 24.31 -8.46
N VAL A 50 -17.14 23.86 -9.72
CA VAL A 50 -17.87 24.51 -10.82
C VAL A 50 -19.16 23.74 -11.15
N ALA A 51 -19.09 22.41 -11.25
CA ALA A 51 -20.23 21.60 -11.67
C ALA A 51 -21.40 21.65 -10.67
N TRP A 52 -21.13 21.61 -9.36
CA TRP A 52 -22.19 21.63 -8.35
C TRP A 52 -22.96 22.96 -8.29
N PRO A 53 -22.31 24.15 -8.35
CA PRO A 53 -23.01 25.41 -8.56
C PRO A 53 -23.85 25.46 -9.84
N LEU A 54 -23.38 24.84 -10.94
CA LEU A 54 -24.16 24.76 -12.17
C LEU A 54 -25.39 23.83 -12.03
N VAL A 55 -25.29 22.73 -11.28
CA VAL A 55 -26.45 21.90 -10.90
C VAL A 55 -27.47 22.73 -10.10
N ALA A 56 -26.99 23.54 -9.14
CA ALA A 56 -27.85 24.44 -8.36
C ALA A 56 -28.55 25.48 -9.23
N ALA A 57 -27.82 26.09 -10.18
CA ALA A 57 -28.36 27.07 -11.12
C ALA A 57 -29.40 26.44 -12.08
N ALA A 58 -29.16 25.22 -12.55
CA ALA A 58 -30.09 24.47 -13.38
C ALA A 58 -31.38 24.10 -12.61
N LEU A 59 -31.25 23.75 -11.32
CA LEU A 59 -32.41 23.49 -10.46
C LEU A 59 -33.33 24.72 -10.36
N GLY A 60 -32.76 25.92 -10.21
CA GLY A 60 -33.53 27.18 -10.17
C GLY A 60 -34.16 27.57 -11.49
N SER A 61 -33.44 27.36 -12.59
CA SER A 61 -33.91 27.73 -13.93
C SER A 61 -35.11 26.89 -14.39
N HIS A 62 -35.23 25.65 -13.90
CA HIS A 62 -36.27 24.69 -14.33
C HIS A 62 -37.34 24.40 -13.26
N GLY A 63 -37.54 25.27 -12.27
CA GLY A 63 -38.39 24.98 -11.09
C GLY A 63 -39.79 24.43 -11.39
N ALA A 64 -40.47 24.92 -12.43
CA ALA A 64 -41.78 24.41 -12.84
C ALA A 64 -41.71 23.04 -13.54
N GLU A 65 -40.67 22.82 -14.35
CA GLU A 65 -40.47 21.59 -15.10
C GLU A 65 -40.16 20.39 -14.20
N TRP A 66 -39.44 20.61 -13.08
CA TRP A 66 -39.12 19.56 -12.11
C TRP A 66 -40.36 18.83 -11.54
N ARG A 67 -41.51 19.50 -11.50
CA ARG A 67 -42.78 18.87 -11.09
C ARG A 67 -43.28 17.84 -12.09
N ALA A 68 -43.01 18.05 -13.38
CA ALA A 68 -43.40 17.15 -14.46
C ALA A 68 -42.41 16.00 -14.71
N VAL A 69 -41.20 16.09 -14.16
CA VAL A 69 -40.16 15.06 -14.26
C VAL A 69 -40.61 13.76 -13.58
N PRO A 70 -40.29 12.56 -14.12
CA PRO A 70 -40.59 11.30 -13.45
C PRO A 70 -40.02 11.21 -12.03
N ALA A 71 -40.73 10.52 -11.13
CA ALA A 71 -40.30 10.34 -9.73
C ALA A 71 -38.90 9.73 -9.62
N VAL A 72 -38.55 8.78 -10.50
CA VAL A 72 -37.23 8.14 -10.52
C VAL A 72 -36.09 9.14 -10.73
N ASP A 73 -36.27 10.13 -11.62
CA ASP A 73 -35.24 11.13 -11.93
C ASP A 73 -35.12 12.17 -10.81
N ARG A 74 -36.25 12.56 -10.19
CA ARG A 74 -36.22 13.37 -8.96
C ARG A 74 -35.50 12.66 -7.81
N GLY A 75 -35.75 11.36 -7.66
CA GLY A 75 -35.07 10.52 -6.67
C GLY A 75 -33.57 10.44 -6.89
N LEU A 76 -33.10 10.37 -8.15
CA LEU A 76 -31.68 10.44 -8.49
C LEU A 76 -31.04 11.77 -8.06
N LEU A 77 -31.70 12.90 -8.36
CA LEU A 77 -31.17 14.21 -7.96
C LEU A 77 -31.14 14.32 -6.43
N TYR A 78 -32.23 13.96 -5.74
CA TYR A 78 -32.28 14.01 -4.27
C TYR A 78 -31.13 13.21 -3.65
N GLU A 79 -30.91 11.97 -4.11
CA GLU A 79 -29.80 11.11 -3.64
C GLU A 79 -28.43 11.77 -3.84
N ALA A 80 -28.20 12.35 -5.02
CA ALA A 80 -26.97 13.05 -5.34
C ALA A 80 -26.72 14.24 -4.41
N LEU A 81 -27.77 15.01 -4.10
CA LEU A 81 -27.69 16.15 -3.19
C LEU A 81 -27.41 15.73 -1.75
N VAL A 82 -28.02 14.63 -1.28
CA VAL A 82 -27.74 14.06 0.05
C VAL A 82 -26.27 13.67 0.15
N VAL A 83 -25.76 12.95 -0.84
CA VAL A 83 -24.37 12.48 -0.85
C VAL A 83 -23.39 13.65 -0.92
N HIS A 84 -23.67 14.62 -1.78
CA HIS A 84 -22.83 15.81 -1.89
C HIS A 84 -22.81 16.61 -0.58
N ARG A 85 -23.95 16.76 0.11
CA ARG A 85 -24.03 17.41 1.42
C ARG A 85 -23.23 16.67 2.49
N ALA A 86 -23.34 15.33 2.53
CA ALA A 86 -22.58 14.52 3.49
C ALA A 86 -21.07 14.68 3.30
N ALA A 87 -20.60 14.74 2.04
CA ALA A 87 -19.18 14.89 1.73
C ALA A 87 -18.62 16.29 2.06
N GLN A 88 -19.39 17.36 1.85
CA GLN A 88 -18.94 18.74 2.07
C GLN A 88 -19.03 19.19 3.54
N GLY A 89 -19.75 18.45 4.38
CA GLY A 89 -19.95 18.78 5.79
C GLY A 89 -20.59 20.17 5.99
N PRO A 90 -20.15 20.98 6.97
CA PRO A 90 -20.78 22.25 7.32
C PRO A 90 -20.53 23.39 6.32
N ALA A 91 -19.69 23.18 5.29
CA ALA A 91 -19.41 24.18 4.26
C ALA A 91 -20.59 24.40 3.29
N TRP A 92 -21.61 23.53 3.35
CA TRP A 92 -22.82 23.67 2.56
C TRP A 92 -23.66 24.86 3.02
N ALA A 93 -23.94 25.81 2.13
CA ALA A 93 -24.81 26.94 2.47
C ALA A 93 -26.21 26.42 2.90
N PRO A 94 -26.67 26.70 4.14
CA PRO A 94 -27.94 26.19 4.63
C PRO A 94 -29.16 26.78 3.90
N GLU A 95 -28.93 27.82 3.11
CA GLU A 95 -29.95 28.54 2.34
C GLU A 95 -29.78 28.27 0.84
N GLY A 96 -30.90 28.12 0.14
CA GLY A 96 -30.95 27.95 -1.31
C GLY A 96 -31.73 26.73 -1.77
N LEU A 97 -31.94 26.65 -3.08
CA LEU A 97 -32.82 25.67 -3.72
C LEU A 97 -32.42 24.20 -3.46
N MET A 98 -31.13 23.91 -3.32
CA MET A 98 -30.69 22.55 -2.99
C MET A 98 -31.09 22.16 -1.56
N ALA A 99 -30.99 23.09 -0.60
CA ALA A 99 -31.44 22.87 0.77
C ALA A 99 -32.97 22.72 0.82
N GLU A 100 -33.71 23.51 0.03
CA GLU A 100 -35.17 23.37 -0.12
C GLU A 100 -35.56 21.99 -0.66
N VAL A 101 -34.85 21.47 -1.67
CA VAL A 101 -35.08 20.11 -2.19
C VAL A 101 -34.84 19.05 -1.11
N LEU A 102 -33.76 19.18 -0.33
CA LEU A 102 -33.45 18.25 0.75
C LEU A 102 -34.45 18.30 1.92
N ALA A 103 -35.06 19.46 2.15
CA ALA A 103 -36.12 19.65 3.15
C ALA A 103 -37.52 19.21 2.65
N ASN A 104 -37.67 18.93 1.35
CA ASN A 104 -38.97 18.65 0.76
C ASN A 104 -39.30 17.14 0.77
N GLU A 105 -40.31 16.77 1.56
CA GLU A 105 -40.74 15.37 1.72
C GLU A 105 -41.21 14.71 0.41
N THR A 106 -41.69 15.48 -0.58
CA THR A 106 -42.08 14.90 -1.88
C THR A 106 -40.87 14.38 -2.68
N TRP A 107 -39.72 15.04 -2.57
CA TRP A 107 -38.48 14.58 -3.19
C TRP A 107 -37.91 13.38 -2.46
N ARG A 108 -37.95 13.39 -1.12
CA ARG A 108 -37.59 12.25 -0.28
C ARG A 108 -38.47 11.02 -0.58
N ALA A 109 -39.78 11.21 -0.76
CA ALA A 109 -40.69 10.13 -1.15
C ALA A 109 -40.35 9.53 -2.53
N CYS A 110 -40.03 10.37 -3.51
CA CYS A 110 -39.56 9.91 -4.82
C CYS A 110 -38.27 9.07 -4.71
N TRP A 111 -37.35 9.51 -3.85
CA TRP A 111 -36.13 8.76 -3.56
C TRP A 111 -36.43 7.42 -2.87
N ARG A 112 -37.28 7.38 -1.83
CA ARG A 112 -37.68 6.14 -1.13
C ARG A 112 -38.32 5.13 -2.08
N GLU A 113 -39.22 5.58 -2.97
CA GLU A 113 -39.86 4.72 -3.99
C GLU A 113 -38.81 4.09 -4.92
N ARG A 114 -37.83 4.88 -5.39
CA ARG A 114 -36.72 4.38 -6.19
C ARG A 114 -35.87 3.38 -5.39
N TRP A 115 -35.52 3.73 -4.15
CA TRP A 115 -34.64 2.94 -3.30
C TRP A 115 -35.21 1.54 -3.03
N ALA A 116 -36.51 1.45 -2.72
CA ALA A 116 -37.21 0.19 -2.52
C ALA A 116 -37.11 -0.77 -3.73
N ARG A 117 -36.91 -0.24 -4.95
CA ARG A 117 -36.72 -1.05 -6.17
C ARG A 117 -35.27 -1.48 -6.39
N VAL A 118 -34.30 -0.63 -6.05
CA VAL A 118 -32.88 -0.88 -6.35
C VAL A 118 -32.15 -1.62 -5.24
N ALA A 119 -32.61 -1.51 -4.00
CA ALA A 119 -32.04 -2.13 -2.82
C ALA A 119 -33.14 -2.82 -1.98
N PRO A 120 -33.70 -3.94 -2.48
CA PRO A 120 -34.65 -4.71 -1.70
C PRO A 120 -33.98 -5.25 -0.42
N PRO A 121 -34.75 -5.48 0.65
CA PRO A 121 -34.22 -6.03 1.89
C PRO A 121 -33.64 -7.44 1.68
N SER A 122 -32.55 -7.73 2.37
CA SER A 122 -31.93 -9.07 2.37
C SER A 122 -32.83 -10.11 3.02
N ALA A 123 -32.82 -11.33 2.49
CA ALA A 123 -33.53 -12.47 3.08
C ALA A 123 -32.87 -13.00 4.37
N HIS A 124 -31.69 -12.51 4.73
CA HIS A 124 -30.89 -13.01 5.85
C HIS A 124 -30.87 -12.08 7.07
N GLY A 125 -31.65 -11.00 7.06
CA GLY A 125 -31.72 -10.03 8.17
C GLY A 125 -31.89 -10.68 9.55
N ASP A 126 -32.90 -11.53 9.71
CA ASP A 126 -33.18 -12.16 11.01
C ASP A 126 -32.10 -13.16 11.45
N GLN A 127 -31.44 -13.82 10.49
CA GLN A 127 -30.32 -14.72 10.80
C GLN A 127 -29.11 -13.94 11.33
N VAL A 128 -28.80 -12.80 10.71
CA VAL A 128 -27.70 -11.92 11.17
C VAL A 128 -28.02 -11.32 12.54
N ALA A 129 -29.25 -10.88 12.75
CA ALA A 129 -29.72 -10.38 14.06
C ALA A 129 -29.49 -11.43 15.17
N ALA A 130 -29.96 -12.66 14.96
CA ALA A 130 -29.80 -13.74 15.95
C ALA A 130 -28.33 -14.08 16.24
N LEU A 131 -27.45 -13.98 15.23
CA LEU A 131 -26.01 -14.18 15.44
C LEU A 131 -25.36 -13.04 16.21
N LEU A 132 -25.75 -11.78 15.96
CA LEU A 132 -25.26 -10.63 16.73
C LEU A 132 -25.66 -10.74 18.21
N GLU A 133 -26.91 -11.13 18.48
CA GLU A 133 -27.40 -11.42 19.84
C GLU A 133 -26.60 -12.53 20.51
N GLU A 134 -26.35 -13.65 19.81
CA GLU A 134 -25.54 -14.77 20.31
C GLU A 134 -24.10 -14.35 20.64
N MET A 135 -23.54 -13.42 19.89
CA MET A 135 -22.20 -12.86 20.15
C MET A 135 -22.19 -11.81 21.27
N GLY A 136 -23.34 -11.40 21.80
CA GLY A 136 -23.46 -10.34 22.79
C GLY A 136 -23.14 -8.94 22.23
N VAL A 137 -23.28 -8.75 20.92
CA VAL A 137 -23.05 -7.45 20.26
C VAL A 137 -24.34 -6.63 20.33
N THR A 138 -24.26 -5.41 20.85
CA THR A 138 -25.39 -4.47 20.87
C THR A 138 -25.57 -3.81 19.50
N PHE A 139 -26.80 -3.81 18.99
CA PHE A 139 -27.13 -3.22 17.70
C PHE A 139 -28.53 -2.60 17.67
N GLU A 140 -28.74 -1.69 16.73
CA GLU A 140 -30.03 -1.07 16.38
C GLU A 140 -30.41 -1.51 14.96
N ARG A 141 -31.64 -1.99 14.77
CA ARG A 141 -32.16 -2.38 13.45
C ARG A 141 -32.82 -1.21 12.75
N ASP A 142 -32.61 -1.14 11.44
CA ASP A 142 -33.30 -0.22 10.53
C ASP A 142 -33.29 1.24 11.00
N ARG A 143 -32.17 1.69 11.59
CA ARG A 143 -31.99 3.05 12.07
C ARG A 143 -31.92 3.99 10.86
N GLU A 144 -32.75 5.02 10.81
CA GLU A 144 -32.60 6.10 9.82
C GLU A 144 -31.32 6.89 10.15
N GLY A 145 -30.44 7.05 9.17
CA GLY A 145 -29.20 7.81 9.36
C GLY A 145 -29.48 9.29 9.62
N GLU A 146 -28.49 10.01 10.16
CA GLU A 146 -28.60 11.45 10.44
C GLU A 146 -28.86 12.29 9.18
N ASP A 147 -28.49 11.75 8.03
CA ASP A 147 -28.77 12.28 6.70
C ASP A 147 -30.25 12.21 6.31
N GLY A 148 -31.05 11.39 7.00
CA GLY A 148 -32.49 11.21 6.74
C GLY A 148 -32.77 10.56 5.38
N ALA A 149 -31.76 10.00 4.72
CA ALA A 149 -31.93 9.20 3.52
C ALA A 149 -31.68 7.73 3.85
N TYR A 150 -30.45 7.32 4.13
CA TYR A 150 -30.15 5.89 4.19
C TYR A 150 -30.54 5.25 5.52
N VAL A 151 -31.30 4.14 5.42
CA VAL A 151 -31.57 3.25 6.55
C VAL A 151 -30.36 2.35 6.78
N MET A 152 -29.81 2.36 7.99
CA MET A 152 -28.75 1.49 8.47
C MET A 152 -29.37 0.17 8.94
N PRO A 153 -29.22 -0.95 8.21
CA PRO A 153 -29.95 -2.18 8.55
C PRO A 153 -29.58 -2.71 9.93
N PHE A 154 -28.29 -2.66 10.26
CA PHE A 154 -27.76 -2.99 11.59
C PHE A 154 -26.68 -1.97 11.93
N PHE A 155 -26.98 -1.05 12.83
CA PHE A 155 -26.00 -0.10 13.36
C PHE A 155 -25.48 -0.62 14.71
N LEU A 156 -24.15 -0.65 14.89
CA LEU A 156 -23.46 -1.12 16.09
C LEU A 156 -22.85 0.10 16.80
N PRO A 157 -23.55 0.74 17.75
CA PRO A 157 -23.16 2.04 18.30
C PRO A 157 -21.80 2.04 19.00
N SER A 158 -21.47 0.94 19.68
CA SER A 158 -20.22 0.79 20.44
C SER A 158 -18.98 0.73 19.54
N GLN A 159 -19.15 0.31 18.29
CA GLN A 159 -18.07 0.11 17.32
C GLN A 159 -18.08 1.15 16.20
N GLY A 160 -19.17 1.91 16.04
CA GLY A 160 -19.35 2.79 14.89
C GLY A 160 -19.45 2.04 13.56
N VAL A 161 -19.91 0.78 13.59
CA VAL A 161 -19.99 -0.10 12.41
C VAL A 161 -21.44 -0.25 11.95
N ILE A 162 -21.64 -0.24 10.63
CA ILE A 162 -22.90 -0.56 9.97
C ILE A 162 -22.74 -1.88 9.21
N ILE A 163 -23.60 -2.86 9.48
CA ILE A 163 -23.68 -4.08 8.68
C ILE A 163 -24.77 -3.89 7.62
N ASP A 164 -24.36 -3.88 6.37
CA ASP A 164 -25.20 -3.65 5.22
C ASP A 164 -25.43 -4.95 4.45
N LEU A 165 -26.66 -5.47 4.55
CA LEU A 165 -27.04 -6.72 3.90
C LEU A 165 -27.55 -6.46 2.49
N LEU A 166 -26.93 -7.11 1.51
CA LEU A 166 -27.16 -6.85 0.10
C LEU A 166 -27.88 -8.03 -0.57
N ALA A 167 -29.15 -7.83 -0.91
CA ALA A 167 -29.90 -8.78 -1.74
C ALA A 167 -29.32 -8.92 -3.16
N THR A 168 -28.61 -7.90 -3.64
CA THR A 168 -27.91 -7.94 -4.94
C THR A 168 -26.40 -8.01 -4.75
N PRO A 169 -25.64 -8.61 -5.69
CA PRO A 169 -24.19 -8.65 -5.59
C PRO A 169 -23.60 -7.22 -5.51
N PRO A 170 -22.60 -6.99 -4.64
CA PRO A 170 -22.00 -5.65 -4.43
C PRO A 170 -21.23 -5.14 -5.65
N ARG A 171 -20.84 -6.06 -6.55
CA ARG A 171 -20.07 -5.77 -7.75
C ARG A 171 -20.92 -5.98 -8.98
N HIS A 172 -20.81 -5.04 -9.91
CA HIS A 172 -21.50 -5.14 -11.20
C HIS A 172 -20.93 -6.33 -12.00
N PRO A 173 -21.78 -7.16 -12.65
CA PRO A 173 -21.36 -8.44 -13.24
C PRO A 173 -20.33 -8.29 -14.37
N VAL A 174 -20.39 -7.19 -15.13
CA VAL A 174 -19.50 -6.96 -16.28
C VAL A 174 -18.20 -6.29 -15.85
N SER A 175 -18.30 -5.13 -15.20
CA SER A 175 -17.14 -4.31 -14.84
C SER A 175 -16.40 -4.82 -13.60
N ARG A 176 -17.04 -5.67 -12.78
CA ARG A 176 -16.55 -6.15 -11.47
C ARG A 176 -16.27 -5.04 -10.46
N ALA A 177 -16.55 -3.79 -10.78
CA ALA A 177 -16.46 -2.64 -9.88
C ALA A 177 -17.65 -2.62 -8.91
N ALA A 178 -17.50 -1.89 -7.80
CA ALA A 178 -18.62 -1.63 -6.90
C ALA A 178 -19.72 -0.87 -7.64
N ARG A 179 -20.99 -1.23 -7.40
CA ARG A 179 -22.13 -0.56 -8.05
C ARG A 179 -22.26 0.88 -7.53
N GLY A 180 -22.62 1.82 -8.39
CA GLY A 180 -22.63 3.25 -8.03
C GLY A 180 -23.57 3.57 -6.85
N GLU A 181 -24.73 2.94 -6.79
CA GLU A 181 -25.67 3.06 -5.66
C GLU A 181 -25.08 2.58 -4.32
N LEU A 182 -24.22 1.56 -4.37
CA LEU A 182 -23.52 1.07 -3.18
C LEU A 182 -22.46 2.08 -2.73
N VAL A 183 -21.70 2.62 -3.69
CA VAL A 183 -20.68 3.66 -3.45
C VAL A 183 -21.30 4.90 -2.82
N LEU A 184 -22.45 5.37 -3.33
CA LEU A 184 -23.15 6.53 -2.77
C LEU A 184 -23.56 6.32 -1.31
N ARG A 185 -24.26 5.22 -1.04
CA ARG A 185 -24.74 4.89 0.31
C ARG A 185 -23.60 4.71 1.31
N HIS A 186 -22.59 3.92 0.92
CA HIS A 186 -21.41 3.70 1.78
C HIS A 186 -20.61 4.98 1.95
N GLY A 187 -20.53 5.82 0.93
CA GLY A 187 -19.89 7.13 0.99
C GLY A 187 -20.52 8.04 2.04
N VAL A 188 -21.86 8.08 2.11
CA VAL A 188 -22.57 8.85 3.13
C VAL A 188 -22.28 8.33 4.54
N TRP A 189 -22.38 7.02 4.76
CA TRP A 189 -22.06 6.43 6.06
C TRP A 189 -20.61 6.64 6.48
N ASN A 190 -19.66 6.50 5.56
CA ASN A 190 -18.24 6.77 5.80
C ASN A 190 -18.00 8.25 6.14
N ALA A 191 -18.69 9.18 5.44
CA ALA A 191 -18.61 10.61 5.73
C ALA A 191 -19.17 10.97 7.12
N SER A 192 -20.15 10.21 7.60
CA SER A 192 -20.67 10.27 8.97
C SER A 192 -19.75 9.60 10.01
N GLY A 193 -18.58 9.09 9.61
CA GLY A 193 -17.62 8.46 10.50
C GLY A 193 -17.95 7.01 10.87
N HIS A 194 -18.79 6.34 10.08
CA HIS A 194 -19.13 4.93 10.27
C HIS A 194 -18.38 4.04 9.29
N SER A 195 -17.95 2.86 9.76
CA SER A 195 -17.44 1.81 8.87
C SER A 195 -18.53 0.87 8.42
N VAL A 196 -18.37 0.33 7.22
CA VAL A 196 -19.41 -0.47 6.58
C VAL A 196 -18.95 -1.90 6.30
N LEU A 197 -19.65 -2.88 6.88
CA LEU A 197 -19.52 -4.29 6.55
C LEU A 197 -20.61 -4.70 5.55
N ALA A 198 -20.24 -4.76 4.27
CA ALA A 198 -21.14 -5.20 3.21
C ALA A 198 -21.20 -6.73 3.09
N ILE A 199 -22.38 -7.32 3.31
CA ILE A 199 -22.59 -8.77 3.23
C ILE A 199 -23.65 -9.06 2.17
N SER A 200 -23.26 -9.71 1.09
CA SER A 200 -24.23 -10.12 0.06
C SER A 200 -24.92 -11.43 0.38
N ASP A 201 -26.18 -11.58 -0.03
CA ASP A 201 -26.94 -12.81 0.14
C ASP A 201 -26.22 -14.01 -0.48
N SER A 202 -25.60 -13.80 -1.66
CA SER A 202 -24.80 -14.85 -2.32
C SER A 202 -23.56 -15.26 -1.51
N SER A 203 -22.85 -14.31 -0.90
CA SER A 203 -21.70 -14.60 -0.03
C SER A 203 -22.14 -15.33 1.23
N TRP A 204 -23.27 -14.92 1.81
CA TRP A 204 -23.81 -15.51 3.03
C TRP A 204 -24.36 -16.93 2.83
N ALA A 205 -25.03 -17.17 1.69
CA ALA A 205 -25.47 -18.49 1.26
C ALA A 205 -24.28 -19.42 1.01
N ARG A 206 -23.21 -18.93 0.36
CA ARG A 206 -22.00 -19.72 0.12
C ARG A 206 -21.34 -20.19 1.43
N LEU A 207 -21.30 -19.35 2.46
CA LEU A 207 -20.77 -19.76 3.77
C LEU A 207 -21.54 -20.92 4.40
N ALA A 208 -22.85 -21.05 4.12
CA ALA A 208 -23.61 -22.23 4.55
C ALA A 208 -23.27 -23.47 3.72
N ALA A 209 -23.18 -23.32 2.40
CA ALA A 209 -22.85 -24.42 1.50
C ALA A 209 -21.47 -25.02 1.83
N GLU A 210 -20.46 -24.17 2.04
CA GLU A 210 -19.10 -24.62 2.39
C GLU A 210 -19.05 -25.36 3.74
N ALA A 211 -20.01 -25.13 4.66
CA ALA A 211 -20.09 -25.85 5.93
C ALA A 211 -20.72 -27.24 5.79
N ALA A 212 -21.48 -27.47 4.71
CA ALA A 212 -22.19 -28.72 4.45
C ALA A 212 -21.35 -29.74 3.64
N GLU A 213 -20.31 -29.30 2.90
CA GLU A 213 -19.48 -30.17 2.06
C GLU A 213 -18.75 -31.34 2.78
N PRO A 214 -18.24 -31.24 4.04
CA PRO A 214 -17.48 -32.34 4.63
C PRO A 214 -18.31 -33.59 4.96
N ALA A 215 -19.65 -33.55 4.87
CA ALA A 215 -20.51 -34.68 5.23
C ALA A 215 -20.87 -35.61 4.06
N VAL A 216 -20.70 -35.18 2.80
CA VAL A 216 -21.28 -35.89 1.64
C VAL A 216 -20.28 -36.80 0.92
N ALA A 217 -18.98 -36.67 1.19
CA ALA A 217 -17.95 -37.31 0.38
C ALA A 217 -17.72 -38.82 0.63
N GLU A 218 -18.32 -39.44 1.65
CA GLU A 218 -17.98 -40.84 2.01
C GLU A 218 -19.18 -41.81 2.15
N GLY A 219 -20.40 -41.45 1.72
CA GLY A 219 -21.60 -42.25 1.99
C GLY A 219 -22.47 -42.57 0.78
N GLU A 220 -22.01 -43.39 -0.17
CA GLU A 220 -22.90 -44.01 -1.15
C GLU A 220 -23.68 -45.17 -0.50
N GLY A 221 -24.91 -44.89 -0.06
CA GLY A 221 -25.93 -45.91 0.12
C GLY A 221 -26.69 -45.87 1.44
N ALA A 222 -27.94 -45.45 1.34
CA ALA A 222 -29.14 -45.93 2.07
C ALA A 222 -29.97 -44.77 2.62
N GLU A 223 -31.28 -44.82 2.34
CA GLU A 223 -32.34 -44.00 2.92
C GLU A 223 -32.44 -44.23 4.44
N SER A 224 -31.43 -43.78 5.18
CA SER A 224 -31.31 -44.01 6.60
C SER A 224 -32.15 -42.97 7.37
N PRO A 225 -32.90 -43.37 8.40
CA PRO A 225 -33.63 -42.45 9.28
C PRO A 225 -32.76 -41.41 10.01
N GLY A 226 -31.44 -41.39 9.78
CA GLY A 226 -30.50 -40.38 10.25
C GLY A 226 -30.51 -39.04 9.49
N ALA A 227 -31.16 -38.94 8.33
CA ALA A 227 -31.10 -37.74 7.48
C ALA A 227 -31.57 -36.45 8.18
N ALA A 228 -32.55 -36.53 9.09
CA ALA A 228 -33.03 -35.35 9.83
C ALA A 228 -32.04 -34.89 10.91
N ALA A 229 -31.32 -35.82 11.55
CA ALA A 229 -30.28 -35.50 12.52
C ALA A 229 -29.06 -34.91 11.83
N GLU A 230 -28.63 -35.51 10.71
CA GLU A 230 -27.53 -34.99 9.88
C GLU A 230 -27.83 -33.58 9.34
N ALA A 231 -29.07 -33.31 8.92
CA ALA A 231 -29.49 -31.97 8.49
C ALA A 231 -29.45 -30.95 9.65
N ALA A 232 -29.83 -31.34 10.87
CA ALA A 232 -29.76 -30.48 12.04
C ALA A 232 -28.30 -30.17 12.42
N ASP A 233 -27.43 -31.17 12.38
CA ASP A 233 -25.99 -31.01 12.65
C ASP A 233 -25.32 -30.13 11.59
N ALA A 234 -25.65 -30.32 10.30
CA ALA A 234 -25.16 -29.46 9.23
C ALA A 234 -25.63 -28.01 9.38
N ALA A 235 -26.89 -27.79 9.78
CA ALA A 235 -27.41 -26.45 10.06
C ALA A 235 -26.69 -25.79 11.26
N ALA A 236 -26.41 -26.56 12.32
CA ALA A 236 -25.65 -26.09 13.47
C ALA A 236 -24.21 -25.72 13.09
N ALA A 237 -23.52 -26.57 12.31
CA ALA A 237 -22.18 -26.31 11.80
C ALA A 237 -22.13 -25.05 10.91
N SER A 238 -23.11 -24.89 10.01
CA SER A 238 -23.26 -23.68 9.20
C SER A 238 -23.45 -22.43 10.06
N ARG A 239 -24.25 -22.51 11.13
CA ARG A 239 -24.49 -21.40 12.04
C ARG A 239 -23.21 -20.99 12.76
N VAL A 240 -22.46 -21.95 13.30
CA VAL A 240 -21.16 -21.70 13.95
C VAL A 240 -20.18 -21.04 12.99
N ARG A 241 -20.04 -21.57 11.76
CA ARG A 241 -19.15 -20.98 10.76
C ARG A 241 -19.51 -19.54 10.41
N ARG A 242 -20.80 -19.24 10.22
CA ARG A 242 -21.28 -17.88 9.93
C ARG A 242 -21.02 -16.92 11.09
N ARG A 243 -21.24 -17.36 12.32
CA ARG A 243 -20.93 -16.59 13.52
C ARG A 243 -19.45 -16.25 13.60
N ASP A 244 -18.59 -17.25 13.42
CA ASP A 244 -17.15 -17.08 13.54
C ASP A 244 -16.61 -16.19 12.41
N TRP A 245 -17.13 -16.34 11.19
CA TRP A 245 -16.83 -15.45 10.07
C TRP A 245 -17.28 -14.00 10.34
N LEU A 246 -18.50 -13.81 10.85
CA LEU A 246 -19.03 -12.47 11.14
C LEU A 246 -18.21 -11.78 12.22
N ARG A 247 -17.84 -12.51 13.29
CA ARG A 247 -16.94 -12.03 14.34
C ARG A 247 -15.60 -11.59 13.76
N GLU A 248 -14.95 -12.45 12.98
CA GLU A 248 -13.66 -12.14 12.35
C GLU A 248 -13.74 -10.85 11.48
N LYS A 249 -14.85 -10.66 10.75
CA LYS A 249 -15.05 -9.46 9.93
C LYS A 249 -15.30 -8.21 10.74
N LEU A 250 -16.07 -8.28 11.81
CA LEU A 250 -16.29 -7.16 12.72
C LEU A 250 -14.97 -6.77 13.40
N ASP A 251 -14.23 -7.73 13.94
CA ASP A 251 -12.93 -7.49 14.57
C ASP A 251 -11.95 -6.85 13.57
N SER A 252 -11.88 -7.37 12.34
CA SER A 252 -11.04 -6.82 11.28
C SER A 252 -11.39 -5.38 10.91
N LEU A 253 -12.68 -5.00 10.94
CA LEU A 253 -13.11 -3.62 10.64
C LEU A 253 -12.76 -2.68 11.80
N VAL A 254 -13.05 -3.09 13.03
CA VAL A 254 -12.67 -2.33 14.23
C VAL A 254 -11.15 -2.09 14.26
N HIS A 255 -10.34 -3.10 13.91
CA HIS A 255 -8.89 -2.95 13.79
C HIS A 255 -8.49 -1.92 12.72
N GLN A 256 -9.12 -1.96 11.54
CA GLN A 256 -8.86 -1.00 10.47
C GLN A 256 -9.21 0.43 10.90
N ASP A 257 -10.33 0.62 11.60
CA ASP A 257 -10.75 1.93 12.07
C ASP A 257 -9.83 2.49 13.14
N MET A 258 -9.40 1.66 14.10
CA MET A 258 -8.42 2.09 15.10
C MET A 258 -7.08 2.50 14.47
N VAL A 259 -6.63 1.80 13.42
CA VAL A 259 -5.41 2.16 12.67
C VAL A 259 -5.61 3.46 11.87
N ARG A 260 -6.77 3.63 11.23
CA ARG A 260 -7.11 4.86 10.48
C ARG A 260 -7.24 6.06 11.42
N GLU A 261 -7.88 5.90 12.57
CA GLU A 261 -8.01 6.94 13.60
C GLU A 261 -6.65 7.34 14.18
N ALA A 262 -5.70 6.40 14.26
CA ALA A 262 -4.31 6.70 14.61
C ALA A 262 -3.55 7.45 13.50
N GLY A 263 -4.14 7.63 12.32
CA GLY A 263 -3.52 8.25 11.14
C GLY A 263 -2.46 7.38 10.47
N LEU A 264 -2.47 6.07 10.73
CA LEU A 264 -1.58 5.10 10.10
C LEU A 264 -2.18 4.67 8.74
N GLN A 265 -1.33 4.07 7.90
CA GLN A 265 -1.73 3.56 6.58
C GLN A 265 -2.36 2.17 6.70
N ASP A 266 -3.22 1.80 5.73
CA ASP A 266 -3.96 0.53 5.73
C ASP A 266 -3.04 -0.71 5.68
N ASP A 267 -1.83 -0.59 5.15
CA ASP A 267 -0.83 -1.68 5.15
C ASP A 267 -0.42 -2.08 6.57
N VAL A 268 -0.45 -1.13 7.52
CA VAL A 268 -0.21 -1.40 8.94
C VAL A 268 -1.38 -2.19 9.54
N ALA A 269 -2.62 -1.90 9.16
CA ALA A 269 -3.78 -2.67 9.60
C ALA A 269 -3.71 -4.13 9.14
N VAL A 270 -3.26 -4.35 7.89
CA VAL A 270 -3.05 -5.71 7.36
C VAL A 270 -1.99 -6.46 8.15
N GLN A 271 -0.86 -5.80 8.47
CA GLN A 271 0.21 -6.40 9.28
C GLN A 271 -0.26 -6.75 10.70
N LEU A 272 -1.17 -5.96 11.27
CA LEU A 272 -1.71 -6.14 12.62
C LEU A 272 -2.93 -7.06 12.70
N ARG A 273 -3.36 -7.73 11.62
CA ARG A 273 -4.60 -8.53 11.58
C ARG A 273 -4.70 -9.61 12.67
N GLY A 274 -3.57 -10.18 13.10
CA GLY A 274 -3.51 -11.21 14.15
C GLY A 274 -3.31 -10.67 15.58
N VAL A 275 -3.15 -9.36 15.74
CA VAL A 275 -2.91 -8.73 17.04
C VAL A 275 -4.26 -8.37 17.66
N PRO A 276 -4.52 -8.69 18.94
CA PRO A 276 -5.77 -8.30 19.59
C PRO A 276 -5.77 -6.80 19.94
N PHE A 277 -6.89 -6.12 19.74
CA PHE A 277 -7.09 -4.70 20.06
C PHE A 277 -8.01 -4.55 21.28
N GLY A 278 -8.04 -3.34 21.88
CA GLY A 278 -8.91 -3.02 23.01
C GLY A 278 -8.17 -2.90 24.35
N GLU A 279 -8.88 -3.09 25.47
CA GLU A 279 -8.35 -2.86 26.83
C GLU A 279 -7.19 -3.80 27.18
N GLU A 280 -7.30 -5.08 26.83
CA GLU A 280 -6.25 -6.08 27.02
C GLU A 280 -5.25 -6.13 25.84
N GLY A 281 -5.53 -5.37 24.78
CA GLY A 281 -4.87 -5.44 23.49
C GLY A 281 -3.96 -4.23 23.16
N LEU A 282 -3.71 -4.09 21.88
CA LEU A 282 -3.13 -2.88 21.30
C LEU A 282 -4.23 -1.80 21.23
N ASN A 283 -3.99 -0.66 21.86
CA ASN A 283 -4.94 0.45 21.88
C ASN A 283 -4.48 1.62 21.01
N LEU A 284 -5.35 2.63 20.92
CA LEU A 284 -5.14 3.81 20.08
C LEU A 284 -3.91 4.65 20.48
N GLU A 285 -3.55 4.70 21.77
CA GLU A 285 -2.35 5.40 22.23
C GLU A 285 -1.08 4.75 21.67
N GLY A 286 -0.99 3.41 21.72
CA GLY A 286 0.14 2.68 21.13
C GLY A 286 0.30 2.96 19.63
N LEU A 287 -0.81 2.98 18.91
CA LEU A 287 -0.83 3.28 17.47
C LEU A 287 -0.46 4.74 17.17
N ARG A 288 -0.96 5.71 17.95
CA ARG A 288 -0.58 7.14 17.81
C ARG A 288 0.91 7.36 18.09
N ARG A 289 1.47 6.68 19.09
CA ARG A 289 2.91 6.69 19.36
C ARG A 289 3.71 6.12 18.20
N LEU A 290 3.22 5.05 17.57
CA LEU A 290 3.82 4.46 16.37
C LEU A 290 3.79 5.43 15.18
N LYS A 291 2.67 6.15 14.98
CA LYS A 291 2.52 7.16 13.91
C LYS A 291 3.50 8.32 14.03
N GLN A 292 3.79 8.77 15.25
CA GLN A 292 4.73 9.87 15.53
C GLN A 292 6.20 9.53 15.19
N GLN A 293 6.51 8.29 14.83
CA GLN A 293 7.88 7.86 14.55
C GLN A 293 8.29 8.06 13.09
N GLU A 294 9.57 8.35 12.90
CA GLU A 294 10.20 8.32 11.58
C GLU A 294 10.02 6.95 10.91
N ASP A 295 9.92 6.92 9.58
CA ASP A 295 9.63 5.70 8.81
C ASP A 295 10.61 4.53 9.06
N LYS A 296 11.86 4.83 9.45
CA LYS A 296 12.86 3.80 9.80
C LYS A 296 12.53 3.17 11.15
N VAL A 297 12.35 3.98 12.19
CA VAL A 297 11.99 3.54 13.55
C VAL A 297 10.63 2.85 13.53
N ARG A 298 9.63 3.42 12.84
CA ARG A 298 8.28 2.87 12.73
C ARG A 298 8.28 1.44 12.18
N ARG A 299 8.98 1.20 11.06
CA ARG A 299 9.07 -0.13 10.44
C ARG A 299 9.81 -1.14 11.31
N GLN A 300 10.94 -0.73 11.89
CA GLN A 300 11.72 -1.62 12.77
C GLN A 300 10.92 -1.98 14.03
N ALA A 301 10.27 -0.99 14.64
CA ALA A 301 9.43 -1.20 15.82
C ALA A 301 8.24 -2.10 15.52
N LEU A 302 7.53 -1.89 14.41
CA LEU A 302 6.42 -2.73 13.99
C LEU A 302 6.87 -4.17 13.73
N GLN A 303 7.98 -4.36 13.02
CA GLN A 303 8.53 -5.68 12.76
C GLN A 303 8.89 -6.41 14.06
N ARG A 304 9.64 -5.77 14.96
CA ARG A 304 10.00 -6.38 16.26
C ARG A 304 8.77 -6.65 17.11
N PHE A 305 7.76 -5.80 17.06
CA PHE A 305 6.51 -6.01 17.78
C PHE A 305 5.81 -7.28 17.27
N LEU A 306 5.67 -7.44 15.95
CA LEU A 306 5.07 -8.63 15.35
C LEU A 306 5.82 -9.93 15.71
N GLU A 307 7.15 -9.85 15.87
CA GLU A 307 8.00 -10.98 16.27
C GLU A 307 7.87 -11.33 17.77
N THR A 308 7.44 -10.42 18.64
CA THR A 308 7.57 -10.59 20.10
C THR A 308 6.25 -10.47 20.89
N TRP A 309 5.18 -9.96 20.29
CA TRP A 309 3.93 -9.68 21.02
C TRP A 309 3.26 -10.93 21.61
N HIS A 310 3.52 -12.11 21.04
CA HIS A 310 2.98 -13.40 21.48
C HIS A 310 3.82 -14.06 22.58
N GLU A 311 4.90 -13.41 23.04
CA GLU A 311 5.75 -13.97 24.09
C GLU A 311 5.00 -14.00 25.44
N PRO A 312 5.08 -15.08 26.23
CA PRO A 312 4.27 -15.25 27.45
C PRO A 312 4.47 -14.19 28.56
N HIS A 313 5.54 -13.41 28.48
CA HIS A 313 5.83 -12.35 29.44
C HIS A 313 5.25 -10.99 29.05
N VAL A 314 4.72 -10.85 27.82
CA VAL A 314 4.05 -9.64 27.34
C VAL A 314 2.63 -9.60 27.90
N ARG A 315 2.45 -8.82 28.98
CA ARG A 315 1.14 -8.66 29.65
C ARG A 315 0.33 -7.46 29.17
N ASN A 316 0.98 -6.49 28.53
CA ASN A 316 0.36 -5.27 28.03
C ASN A 316 0.96 -4.94 26.67
N LEU A 317 0.19 -5.20 25.60
CA LEU A 317 0.65 -5.06 24.22
C LEU A 317 0.97 -3.61 23.86
N THR A 318 0.17 -2.66 24.33
CA THR A 318 0.40 -1.23 24.13
C THR A 318 1.71 -0.79 24.78
N GLY A 319 1.93 -1.14 26.05
CA GLY A 319 3.16 -0.83 26.77
C GLY A 319 4.38 -1.50 26.14
N TRP A 320 4.22 -2.73 25.63
CA TRP A 320 5.27 -3.45 24.92
C TRP A 320 5.67 -2.74 23.62
N LEU A 321 4.70 -2.36 22.78
CA LEU A 321 4.96 -1.62 21.55
C LEU A 321 5.69 -0.30 21.84
N ILE A 322 5.24 0.46 22.85
CA ILE A 322 5.89 1.71 23.26
C ILE A 322 7.34 1.45 23.71
N GLY A 323 7.58 0.38 24.48
CA GLY A 323 8.93 -0.02 24.89
C GLY A 323 9.84 -0.38 23.71
N ILE A 324 9.29 -1.05 22.68
CA ILE A 324 10.00 -1.34 21.43
C ILE A 324 10.32 -0.03 20.70
N ILE A 325 9.35 0.88 20.57
CA ILE A 325 9.55 2.18 19.92
C ILE A 325 10.73 2.93 20.57
N GLU A 326 10.76 3.04 21.90
CA GLU A 326 11.84 3.73 22.61
C GLU A 326 13.20 3.05 22.45
N ARG A 327 13.22 1.70 22.40
CA ARG A 327 14.45 0.94 22.12
C ARG A 327 14.96 1.21 20.70
N GLU A 328 14.08 1.25 19.71
CA GLU A 328 14.46 1.48 18.31
C GLU A 328 14.88 2.92 18.05
N LYS A 329 14.24 3.90 18.69
CA LYS A 329 14.71 5.29 18.66
C LYS A 329 16.16 5.39 19.11
N ARG A 330 16.50 4.78 20.26
CA ARG A 330 17.88 4.75 20.78
C ARG A 330 18.82 4.03 19.84
N ALA A 331 18.44 2.86 19.33
CA ALA A 331 19.27 2.09 18.41
C ALA A 331 19.57 2.85 17.10
N VAL A 332 18.58 3.57 16.56
CA VAL A 332 18.79 4.42 15.37
C VAL A 332 19.66 5.63 15.69
N ALA A 333 19.45 6.31 16.83
CA ALA A 333 20.28 7.42 17.26
C ALA A 333 21.74 7.01 17.51
N GLU A 334 21.97 5.86 18.16
CA GLU A 334 23.30 5.29 18.37
C GLU A 334 23.96 4.88 17.04
N GLU A 335 23.20 4.34 16.09
CA GLU A 335 23.72 4.04 14.75
C GLU A 335 24.12 5.31 14.01
N GLU A 336 23.32 6.37 14.09
CA GLU A 336 23.63 7.68 13.48
C GLU A 336 24.82 8.36 14.16
N GLU A 337 24.92 8.28 15.48
CA GLU A 337 26.08 8.76 16.23
C GLU A 337 27.34 7.95 15.90
N ARG A 338 27.24 6.62 15.76
CA ARG A 338 28.36 5.79 15.32
C ARG A 338 28.78 6.17 13.89
N LEU A 339 27.83 6.37 12.99
CA LEU A 339 28.11 6.79 11.61
C LEU A 339 28.68 8.21 11.53
N SER A 340 28.38 9.09 12.49
CA SER A 340 28.96 10.44 12.55
C SER A 340 30.37 10.45 13.16
N LYS A 341 30.64 9.56 14.12
CA LYS A 341 31.94 9.39 14.79
C LYS A 341 32.93 8.52 14.03
N GLU A 342 32.46 7.60 13.17
CA GLU A 342 33.36 6.83 12.30
C GLU A 342 34.19 7.83 11.49
N PRO A 343 35.52 7.91 11.71
CA PRO A 343 36.38 8.85 11.01
C PRO A 343 36.15 8.59 9.54
N LYS A 344 35.70 9.62 8.82
CA LYS A 344 35.52 9.58 7.38
C LYS A 344 36.88 9.16 6.81
N LYS A 345 37.09 7.86 6.59
CA LYS A 345 38.35 7.36 6.06
C LYS A 345 38.56 8.10 4.75
N ASP A 346 39.56 8.98 4.76
CA ASP A 346 39.92 9.86 3.66
C ASP A 346 40.31 9.00 2.45
N ALA A 347 39.31 8.57 1.70
CA ALA A 347 39.46 8.09 0.33
C ALA A 347 39.52 9.27 -0.65
N ALA A 348 39.50 10.51 -0.15
CA ALA A 348 39.99 11.65 -0.88
C ALA A 348 41.48 11.76 -0.57
N ALA A 349 42.34 11.51 -1.56
CA ALA A 349 43.61 12.22 -1.57
C ALA A 349 43.28 13.70 -1.34
N GLU A 350 43.80 14.28 -0.26
CA GLU A 350 43.59 15.67 0.09
C GLU A 350 43.71 16.50 -1.19
N ARG A 351 42.66 17.28 -1.48
CA ARG A 351 42.65 18.16 -2.65
C ARG A 351 43.92 19.01 -2.55
N PRO A 352 44.85 18.93 -3.51
CA PRO A 352 46.03 19.79 -3.50
C PRO A 352 45.57 21.24 -3.36
N ALA A 353 46.27 22.05 -2.55
CA ALA A 353 45.91 23.45 -2.35
C ALA A 353 45.82 24.22 -3.69
N GLU A 354 46.61 23.80 -4.67
CA GLU A 354 46.65 24.36 -6.03
C GLU A 354 45.53 23.85 -6.96
N GLY A 355 44.74 22.86 -6.51
CA GLY A 355 43.70 22.19 -7.30
C GLY A 355 44.24 21.08 -8.20
N TRP A 356 43.33 20.32 -8.80
CA TRP A 356 43.66 19.31 -9.81
C TRP A 356 43.88 20.03 -11.14
N GLY A 357 45.14 20.30 -11.46
CA GLY A 357 45.54 21.05 -12.64
C GLY A 357 46.85 20.57 -13.24
N HIS A 358 47.07 20.94 -14.49
CA HIS A 358 48.24 20.58 -15.28
C HIS A 358 48.85 21.87 -15.82
N SER A 359 50.11 22.14 -15.48
CA SER A 359 50.82 23.37 -15.89
C SER A 359 50.95 23.53 -17.40
N GLY A 360 50.87 22.43 -18.17
CA GLY A 360 50.89 22.42 -19.63
C GLY A 360 49.51 22.38 -20.31
N GLY A 361 48.42 22.50 -19.57
CA GLY A 361 47.06 22.46 -20.13
C GLY A 361 46.70 23.74 -20.90
N ARG A 362 45.68 23.64 -21.77
CA ARG A 362 45.13 24.81 -22.47
C ARG A 362 44.47 25.79 -21.49
N PRO A 363 44.58 27.11 -21.71
CA PRO A 363 43.93 28.11 -20.88
C PRO A 363 42.40 27.91 -20.85
N LEU A 364 41.78 28.27 -19.71
CA LEU A 364 40.35 28.05 -19.49
C LEU A 364 39.48 28.87 -20.44
N GLU A 365 40.02 29.97 -20.98
CA GLU A 365 39.41 30.84 -21.97
C GLU A 365 39.13 30.13 -23.31
N GLU A 366 39.83 29.03 -23.59
CA GLU A 366 39.57 28.21 -24.78
C GLU A 366 38.38 27.26 -24.62
N ALA A 367 37.92 27.04 -23.38
CA ALA A 367 36.74 26.26 -23.11
C ALA A 367 35.49 27.06 -23.54
N LYS A 368 34.74 26.54 -24.51
CA LYS A 368 33.47 27.15 -24.96
C LYS A 368 32.29 26.32 -24.50
N VAL A 369 31.32 26.97 -23.86
CA VAL A 369 30.04 26.33 -23.48
C VAL A 369 29.39 25.72 -24.72
N GLY A 370 28.88 24.49 -24.58
CA GLY A 370 28.28 23.71 -25.66
C GLY A 370 29.24 22.83 -26.44
N LYS A 371 30.57 23.03 -26.35
CA LYS A 371 31.54 22.13 -26.98
C LYS A 371 31.61 20.78 -26.24
N PHE A 372 31.89 19.74 -27.02
CA PHE A 372 32.19 18.42 -26.50
C PHE A 372 33.69 18.26 -26.28
N VAL A 373 34.04 17.69 -25.14
CA VAL A 373 35.41 17.37 -24.76
C VAL A 373 35.54 15.89 -24.41
N SER A 374 36.77 15.42 -24.47
CA SER A 374 37.18 14.08 -24.07
C SER A 374 38.33 14.18 -23.11
N GLY A 375 38.46 13.22 -22.20
CA GLY A 375 39.51 13.26 -21.21
C GLY A 375 39.53 12.04 -20.30
N ARG A 376 40.56 11.93 -19.45
CA ARG A 376 40.70 10.82 -18.50
C ARG A 376 40.17 11.23 -17.12
N ILE A 377 39.42 10.37 -16.46
CA ILE A 377 38.98 10.60 -15.08
C ILE A 377 40.19 10.56 -14.15
N THR A 378 40.50 11.70 -13.55
CA THR A 378 41.62 11.89 -12.62
C THR A 378 41.20 11.69 -11.17
N ASN A 379 39.95 12.08 -10.83
CA ASN A 379 39.43 11.95 -9.47
C ASN A 379 37.90 11.68 -9.45
N VAL A 380 37.41 11.03 -8.38
CA VAL A 380 35.99 10.78 -8.13
C VAL A 380 35.69 11.00 -6.65
N LEU A 381 34.75 11.91 -6.34
CA LEU A 381 34.37 12.27 -4.98
C LEU A 381 32.88 12.61 -4.91
N HIS A 382 32.13 11.87 -4.09
CA HIS A 382 30.69 12.10 -3.84
C HIS A 382 29.82 12.25 -5.11
N GLY A 383 30.06 11.41 -6.12
CA GLY A 383 29.33 11.48 -7.39
C GLY A 383 29.72 12.65 -8.30
N ARG A 384 30.76 13.40 -7.92
CA ARG A 384 31.47 14.36 -8.78
C ARG A 384 32.72 13.69 -9.34
N PHE A 385 32.99 13.95 -10.60
CA PHE A 385 34.08 13.36 -11.36
C PHE A 385 34.94 14.50 -11.91
N TRP A 386 36.25 14.38 -11.83
CA TRP A 386 37.24 15.28 -12.41
C TRP A 386 37.86 14.59 -13.61
N VAL A 387 37.93 15.31 -14.72
CA VAL A 387 38.37 14.79 -16.01
C VAL A 387 39.44 15.71 -16.56
N ASP A 388 40.63 15.17 -16.77
CA ASP A 388 41.67 15.85 -17.54
C ASP A 388 41.25 15.88 -19.01
N ALA A 389 40.69 17.02 -19.44
CA ALA A 389 40.31 17.29 -20.82
C ALA A 389 41.34 18.18 -21.56
N GLY A 390 42.58 18.22 -21.07
CA GLY A 390 43.67 19.01 -21.62
C GLY A 390 43.54 20.52 -21.38
N PHE A 391 42.91 20.93 -20.28
CA PHE A 391 42.91 22.32 -19.80
C PHE A 391 43.84 22.47 -18.60
N ILE A 392 44.17 23.70 -18.22
CA ILE A 392 44.99 23.98 -17.02
C ILE A 392 44.35 23.37 -15.75
N LYS A 393 43.03 23.26 -15.72
CA LYS A 393 42.28 22.64 -14.62
C LYS A 393 41.31 21.58 -15.15
N ASP A 394 41.10 20.54 -14.34
CA ASP A 394 40.20 19.45 -14.69
C ASP A 394 38.74 19.92 -14.87
N VAL A 395 38.09 19.31 -15.86
CA VAL A 395 36.66 19.49 -16.10
C VAL A 395 35.89 18.64 -15.10
N THR A 396 34.94 19.25 -14.39
CA THR A 396 34.12 18.54 -13.41
C THR A 396 32.72 18.23 -13.92
N PHE A 397 32.15 17.08 -13.56
CA PHE A 397 30.74 16.79 -13.82
C PHE A 397 30.14 15.90 -12.71
N ARG A 398 28.81 15.84 -12.62
CA ARG A 398 28.09 14.94 -11.71
C ARG A 398 27.37 13.84 -12.48
N THR A 399 27.40 12.61 -11.95
CA THR A 399 26.61 11.48 -12.45
C THR A 399 26.32 10.49 -11.34
N THR A 400 25.41 9.54 -11.58
CA THR A 400 25.14 8.42 -10.68
C THR A 400 26.43 7.68 -10.33
N PRO A 401 26.72 7.44 -9.04
CA PRO A 401 27.89 6.69 -8.61
C PRO A 401 28.00 5.33 -9.29
N GLY A 402 29.21 4.93 -9.66
CA GLY A 402 29.50 3.63 -10.28
C GLY A 402 29.38 3.58 -11.81
N ARG A 403 28.91 4.66 -12.48
CA ARG A 403 28.84 4.71 -13.95
C ARG A 403 30.24 4.77 -14.61
N PHE A 404 31.19 5.42 -13.98
CA PHE A 404 32.57 5.55 -14.45
C PHE A 404 33.55 5.33 -13.28
N GLN A 405 34.80 4.99 -13.59
CA GLN A 405 35.87 4.69 -12.63
C GLN A 405 37.10 5.59 -12.84
N LEU A 406 37.94 5.71 -11.81
CA LEU A 406 39.23 6.38 -11.92
C LEU A 406 40.05 5.78 -13.07
N GLY A 407 40.60 6.63 -13.93
CA GLY A 407 41.38 6.24 -15.10
C GLY A 407 40.59 6.02 -16.39
N ASP A 408 39.26 5.95 -16.32
CA ASP A 408 38.39 5.83 -17.51
C ASP A 408 38.62 7.00 -18.47
N GLN A 409 38.67 6.71 -19.78
CA GLN A 409 38.79 7.72 -20.81
C GLN A 409 37.41 8.04 -21.36
N LEU A 410 36.89 9.22 -21.07
CA LEU A 410 35.56 9.66 -21.48
C LEU A 410 35.61 10.42 -22.80
N ILE A 411 34.63 10.16 -23.66
CA ILE A 411 34.35 10.97 -24.86
C ILE A 411 32.96 11.57 -24.77
N ASN A 412 32.73 12.68 -25.49
CA ASN A 412 31.43 13.37 -25.58
C ASN A 412 30.91 13.96 -24.26
N LEU A 413 31.78 14.54 -23.42
CA LEU A 413 31.36 15.38 -22.30
C LEU A 413 31.02 16.79 -22.80
N LYS A 414 29.81 17.28 -22.54
CA LYS A 414 29.40 18.62 -23.01
C LYS A 414 29.71 19.67 -21.94
N ILE A 415 30.50 20.68 -22.26
CA ILE A 415 30.76 21.81 -21.36
C ILE A 415 29.46 22.60 -21.18
N ILE A 416 29.03 22.80 -19.94
CA ILE A 416 27.81 23.55 -19.59
C ILE A 416 28.11 24.90 -18.93
N ALA A 417 29.26 25.04 -18.27
CA ALA A 417 29.68 26.29 -17.65
C ALA A 417 31.20 26.41 -17.63
N VAL A 418 31.70 27.64 -17.79
CA VAL A 418 33.12 27.99 -17.69
C VAL A 418 33.20 29.23 -16.81
N ASP A 419 33.95 29.15 -15.72
CA ASP A 419 34.21 30.27 -14.80
C ASP A 419 35.73 30.47 -14.69
N PRO A 420 36.30 31.41 -15.48
CA PRO A 420 37.73 31.70 -15.45
C PRO A 420 38.19 32.26 -14.09
N LYS A 421 37.33 33.04 -13.40
CA LYS A 421 37.67 33.68 -12.12
C LYS A 421 37.83 32.67 -10.99
N ARG A 422 36.95 31.67 -10.95
CA ARG A 422 37.06 30.54 -9.99
C ARG A 422 38.02 29.47 -10.49
N GLY A 423 38.42 29.56 -11.75
CA GLY A 423 39.16 28.55 -12.48
C GLY A 423 38.45 27.20 -12.43
N SER A 424 37.25 27.12 -12.98
CA SER A 424 36.51 25.85 -13.06
C SER A 424 35.75 25.71 -14.38
N VAL A 425 35.77 24.49 -14.91
CA VAL A 425 34.92 24.07 -16.05
C VAL A 425 33.96 23.01 -15.54
N GLU A 426 32.67 23.18 -15.81
CA GLU A 426 31.66 22.18 -15.53
C GLU A 426 31.13 21.61 -16.84
N ALA A 427 31.10 20.28 -16.92
CA ALA A 427 30.51 19.52 -18.00
C ALA A 427 29.33 18.69 -17.51
N ARG A 428 28.56 18.16 -18.47
CA ARG A 428 27.49 17.21 -18.24
C ARG A 428 27.74 15.95 -19.08
N ALA A 429 27.60 14.79 -18.46
CA ALA A 429 27.53 13.53 -19.19
C ALA A 429 26.22 13.50 -20.00
N THR A 430 26.33 13.24 -21.29
CA THR A 430 25.21 13.07 -22.21
C THR A 430 24.91 11.59 -22.42
N ASP A 431 23.82 11.27 -23.10
CA ASP A 431 23.49 9.89 -23.48
C ASP A 431 24.51 9.29 -24.46
N ARG A 432 25.32 10.16 -25.08
CA ARG A 432 26.44 9.79 -25.97
C ARG A 432 27.79 9.69 -25.25
N THR A 433 27.86 10.01 -23.95
CA THR A 433 29.10 9.87 -23.18
C THR A 433 29.40 8.40 -22.94
N ARG A 434 30.52 7.93 -23.46
CA ARG A 434 30.99 6.54 -23.37
C ARG A 434 32.46 6.53 -22.93
N THR A 435 32.87 5.43 -22.33
CA THR A 435 34.29 5.09 -22.12
C THR A 435 34.89 4.70 -23.46
N ARG A 436 36.03 5.30 -23.82
CA ARG A 436 36.82 4.90 -24.98
C ARG A 436 37.67 3.71 -24.55
N ASP A 437 37.48 2.59 -25.22
CA ASP A 437 38.39 1.46 -25.08
C ASP A 437 39.80 1.92 -25.48
N ALA A 438 40.76 1.79 -24.56
CA ALA A 438 42.12 2.25 -24.79
C ALA A 438 42.69 1.52 -26.03
N PRO A 439 43.05 2.24 -27.11
CA PRO A 439 43.64 1.60 -28.27
C PRO A 439 45.06 1.14 -27.91
N GLY A 440 45.26 -0.17 -27.77
CA GLY A 440 46.61 -0.76 -27.86
C GLY A 440 47.34 -1.14 -26.56
N LEU A 441 46.65 -1.61 -25.51
CA LEU A 441 47.29 -2.48 -24.50
C LEU A 441 46.95 -3.95 -24.77
N ALA A 442 47.47 -4.47 -25.88
CA ALA A 442 47.59 -5.90 -26.07
C ALA A 442 48.65 -6.43 -25.08
N GLY A 443 48.25 -7.31 -24.16
CA GLY A 443 49.20 -8.19 -23.43
C GLY A 443 49.20 -8.16 -21.90
N GLY A 444 48.47 -7.25 -21.24
CA GLY A 444 48.38 -7.25 -19.77
C GLY A 444 47.37 -8.27 -19.26
N ARG A 445 47.81 -9.52 -18.99
CA ARG A 445 47.02 -10.54 -18.28
C ARG A 445 46.39 -9.92 -17.02
N ARG A 446 45.06 -9.79 -17.00
CA ARG A 446 44.29 -9.62 -15.75
C ARG A 446 44.73 -10.72 -14.77
N PRO A 447 45.02 -10.42 -13.49
CA PRO A 447 45.36 -11.45 -12.52
C PRO A 447 44.19 -12.44 -12.43
N ALA A 448 44.51 -13.70 -12.69
CA ALA A 448 43.57 -14.80 -12.64
C ALA A 448 42.95 -14.86 -11.24
N ARG A 449 41.62 -14.74 -11.20
CA ARG A 449 40.83 -14.99 -10.00
C ARG A 449 41.04 -16.45 -9.61
N ILE A 450 41.70 -16.69 -8.48
CA ILE A 450 41.91 -18.02 -7.90
C ILE A 450 40.55 -18.70 -7.79
N ARG A 451 40.34 -19.74 -8.60
CA ARG A 451 39.23 -20.67 -8.46
C ARG A 451 39.58 -21.62 -7.33
N SER A 452 38.95 -21.44 -6.17
CA SER A 452 38.97 -22.46 -5.12
C SER A 452 38.27 -23.71 -5.65
N ALA A 453 39.04 -24.78 -5.80
CA ALA A 453 38.54 -26.09 -6.20
C ALA A 453 37.59 -26.64 -5.13
N ALA A 454 36.40 -27.05 -5.56
CA ALA A 454 35.44 -27.76 -4.74
C ALA A 454 36.01 -29.15 -4.42
N VAL A 455 36.17 -29.42 -3.13
CA VAL A 455 36.50 -30.74 -2.57
C VAL A 455 35.21 -31.58 -2.61
N PRO A 456 35.23 -32.80 -3.18
CA PRO A 456 34.07 -33.69 -3.14
C PRO A 456 33.86 -34.27 -1.72
N PRO A 457 32.61 -34.49 -1.28
CA PRO A 457 32.35 -35.07 0.04
C PRO A 457 32.71 -36.56 0.05
N PRO A 458 33.37 -37.06 1.12
CA PRO A 458 33.61 -38.50 1.27
C PRO A 458 32.32 -39.22 1.66
N SER A 459 32.13 -40.35 0.97
CA SER A 459 31.10 -41.35 1.19
C SER A 459 31.60 -42.39 2.21
N GLY A 460 30.75 -42.76 3.18
CA GLY A 460 30.89 -43.94 4.04
C GLY A 460 30.68 -43.68 5.55
N PRO A 461 30.46 -44.73 6.36
CA PRO A 461 29.19 -45.47 6.43
C PRO A 461 28.51 -45.36 7.81
N ARG A 462 27.20 -45.67 7.80
CA ARG A 462 26.35 -45.87 8.98
C ARG A 462 26.94 -46.91 9.93
N ALA A 463 27.00 -46.57 11.22
CA ALA A 463 27.04 -47.53 12.32
C ALA A 463 26.10 -47.11 13.46
N SER A 464 25.33 -48.10 13.88
CA SER A 464 24.35 -48.21 14.95
C SER A 464 24.82 -47.79 16.36
N GLY A 465 23.86 -47.21 17.11
CA GLY A 465 23.51 -47.67 18.46
C GLY A 465 24.34 -47.17 19.65
N ARG A 466 23.73 -46.31 20.47
CA ARG A 466 23.81 -46.43 21.93
C ARG A 466 22.79 -45.55 22.65
N GLU A 467 21.95 -46.21 23.44
CA GLU A 467 21.11 -45.66 24.49
C GLU A 467 21.96 -44.90 25.52
N ALA A 468 21.47 -43.75 25.99
CA ALA A 468 21.90 -43.15 27.25
C ALA A 468 20.77 -42.34 27.89
N SER A 469 20.54 -42.68 29.16
CA SER A 469 19.54 -42.28 30.14
C SER A 469 19.30 -40.76 30.36
N PRO A 470 18.14 -40.39 30.94
CA PRO A 470 17.72 -38.99 31.09
C PRO A 470 18.43 -38.28 32.25
N ARG A 471 18.95 -37.07 31.98
CA ARG A 471 19.47 -36.15 33.00
C ARG A 471 18.32 -35.43 33.70
N GLN A 472 18.35 -35.53 35.03
CA GLN A 472 17.48 -34.86 35.99
C GLN A 472 17.60 -33.33 35.88
N GLN A 473 16.44 -32.66 35.86
CA GLN A 473 16.33 -31.20 36.02
C GLN A 473 16.50 -30.79 37.49
N PRO A 474 17.22 -29.69 37.79
CA PRO A 474 17.32 -29.16 39.14
C PRO A 474 16.06 -28.36 39.52
N GLN A 475 15.47 -28.69 40.68
CA GLN A 475 14.34 -27.99 41.26
C GLN A 475 14.71 -26.58 41.78
N PRO A 476 13.83 -25.57 41.62
CA PRO A 476 14.01 -24.26 42.23
C PRO A 476 13.65 -24.25 43.72
N LYS A 477 14.58 -23.75 44.55
CA LYS A 477 14.46 -23.56 45.99
C LYS A 477 13.34 -22.55 46.33
N ARG A 478 12.31 -23.04 47.03
CA ARG A 478 11.30 -22.24 47.73
C ARG A 478 11.95 -21.38 48.82
N ARG A 479 11.68 -20.07 48.82
CA ARG A 479 11.89 -19.18 49.97
C ARG A 479 10.57 -18.99 50.73
N PRO A 480 10.58 -18.85 52.07
CA PRO A 480 9.37 -18.80 52.87
C PRO A 480 8.69 -17.43 52.84
N ARG A 481 7.36 -17.51 52.88
CA ARG A 481 6.36 -16.45 52.92
C ARG A 481 6.23 -15.96 54.37
N ALA A 482 6.51 -14.69 54.63
CA ALA A 482 6.14 -14.02 55.88
C ALA A 482 4.82 -13.25 55.67
N GLN A 483 3.86 -13.52 56.55
CA GLN A 483 2.59 -12.80 56.70
C GLN A 483 2.74 -11.68 57.74
N ALA A 484 2.17 -10.51 57.46
CA ALA A 484 1.64 -9.54 58.44
C ALA A 484 0.79 -8.51 57.65
N ALA A 485 -0.54 -8.52 57.81
CA ALA A 485 -1.31 -7.59 58.66
C ALA A 485 -1.21 -6.12 58.16
N ALA A 486 -2.18 -5.63 57.40
CA ALA A 486 -3.45 -5.03 57.88
C ALA A 486 -3.28 -3.62 58.48
N SER A 487 -3.83 -2.62 57.80
CA SER A 487 -4.71 -1.55 58.31
C SER A 487 -4.47 -0.22 57.59
N GLY A 488 -5.53 0.34 57.02
CA GLY A 488 -5.50 1.62 56.31
C GLY A 488 -5.62 2.84 57.21
N ARG A 489 -5.40 4.02 56.61
CA ARG A 489 -6.12 5.27 56.89
C ARG A 489 -5.74 6.31 55.82
N PRO A 490 -6.70 7.11 55.32
CA PRO A 490 -6.43 8.26 54.47
C PRO A 490 -6.28 9.54 55.33
N THR A 491 -5.46 10.48 54.87
CA THR A 491 -5.49 11.87 55.32
C THR A 491 -5.43 12.79 54.12
N GLU A 492 -6.54 13.49 53.92
CA GLU A 492 -6.61 14.78 53.24
C GLU A 492 -5.77 15.84 53.98
N ALA A 493 -5.37 16.85 53.21
CA ALA A 493 -5.43 18.29 53.50
C ALA A 493 -4.12 19.08 53.32
N ALA A 494 -4.26 20.06 52.43
CA ALA A 494 -3.84 21.46 52.56
C ALA A 494 -2.44 21.92 52.10
N ASP A 495 -2.54 22.83 51.12
CA ASP A 495 -1.92 24.17 51.05
C ASP A 495 -0.41 24.38 50.88
N GLY A 496 -0.11 25.29 49.93
CA GLY A 496 1.06 26.18 49.98
C GLY A 496 1.88 26.26 48.69
N GLY A 497 1.67 27.29 47.87
CA GLY A 497 2.61 27.74 46.82
C GLY A 497 3.88 28.41 47.42
N PRO A 498 4.61 29.30 46.72
CA PRO A 498 4.51 29.75 45.32
C PRO A 498 5.87 29.80 44.56
N ALA A 499 5.78 30.20 43.29
CA ALA A 499 6.71 31.03 42.49
C ALA A 499 8.24 30.81 42.57
N ALA A 500 8.83 30.51 41.40
CA ALA A 500 10.17 31.00 41.06
C ALA A 500 10.26 31.29 39.56
N GLU A 501 10.47 32.57 39.26
CA GLU A 501 10.88 33.12 37.97
C GLU A 501 12.26 32.57 37.56
N GLY A 502 12.41 32.24 36.28
CA GLY A 502 13.65 31.71 35.72
C GLY A 502 13.88 32.22 34.29
N ARG A 503 14.49 33.40 34.23
CA ARG A 503 14.98 34.14 33.06
C ARG A 503 15.88 33.31 32.11
N ALA A 504 15.72 33.65 30.82
CA ALA A 504 16.75 34.01 29.84
C ALA A 504 17.62 32.94 29.14
N GLY A 505 17.80 33.18 27.82
CA GLY A 505 18.78 32.55 26.93
C GLY A 505 18.13 31.98 25.66
N SER A 506 17.72 32.78 24.66
CA SER A 506 18.55 33.52 23.69
C SER A 506 19.65 32.66 23.05
N GLY A 507 19.43 32.23 21.79
CA GLY A 507 20.44 31.55 20.98
C GLY A 507 19.93 31.02 19.64
N SER A 508 19.63 31.94 18.71
CA SER A 508 19.83 31.86 17.25
C SER A 508 20.98 30.92 16.81
N ASP A 509 21.06 30.25 15.67
CA ASP A 509 20.54 30.48 14.32
C ASP A 509 20.87 29.25 13.44
N ALA A 510 20.30 29.24 12.23
CA ALA A 510 20.80 28.64 10.99
C ALA A 510 20.33 27.22 10.58
N ALA A 511 19.27 27.26 9.77
CA ALA A 511 18.90 26.26 8.78
C ALA A 511 19.91 26.15 7.62
N THR A 512 19.98 24.97 6.98
CA THR A 512 19.84 24.63 5.52
C THR A 512 20.71 23.37 5.18
N PRO A 513 20.53 22.67 4.03
CA PRO A 513 19.70 21.47 3.89
C PRO A 513 20.49 20.18 3.59
N ALA A 514 19.74 19.08 3.67
CA ALA A 514 20.07 17.70 3.35
C ALA A 514 20.64 17.42 1.94
N ALA A 515 21.46 16.38 1.82
CA ALA A 515 21.26 15.28 0.86
C ALA A 515 22.38 14.21 0.93
N GLY A 516 22.00 12.93 1.06
CA GLY A 516 22.64 11.86 0.28
C GLY A 516 23.29 10.66 1.01
N ARG A 517 22.46 9.67 1.37
CA ARG A 517 22.61 8.20 1.20
C ARG A 517 23.91 7.49 1.62
N ARG A 518 23.83 6.51 2.55
CA ARG A 518 23.45 5.08 2.34
C ARG A 518 24.25 4.38 1.23
N SER A 519 25.18 3.49 1.61
CA SER A 519 25.13 2.03 1.30
C SER A 519 26.50 1.34 1.50
N SER A 520 26.59 0.37 2.41
CA SER A 520 27.69 -0.62 2.36
C SER A 520 27.38 -1.99 2.99
N ARG A 521 26.12 -2.32 3.33
CA ARG A 521 25.77 -3.64 3.91
C ARG A 521 25.15 -4.65 2.93
N LEU A 522 25.33 -4.44 1.64
CA LEU A 522 24.78 -5.25 0.55
C LEU A 522 25.90 -5.96 -0.25
N GLN A 523 26.87 -6.60 0.43
CA GLN A 523 27.94 -7.35 -0.25
C GLN A 523 27.68 -8.86 -0.39
N GLY A 524 26.57 -9.39 0.15
CA GLY A 524 26.27 -10.84 0.12
C GLY A 524 25.41 -11.35 -1.06
N TRP A 525 24.72 -10.49 -1.81
CA TRP A 525 23.67 -10.89 -2.77
C TRP A 525 24.10 -10.97 -4.24
N LYS A 526 25.36 -10.61 -4.56
CA LYS A 526 25.88 -10.56 -5.94
C LYS A 526 26.06 -11.93 -6.61
N ALA A 527 25.70 -13.03 -5.95
CA ALA A 527 25.89 -14.38 -6.49
C ALA A 527 24.70 -14.92 -7.31
N ALA A 528 23.53 -14.28 -7.29
CA ALA A 528 22.31 -14.83 -7.92
C ALA A 528 21.79 -14.06 -9.15
N ALA A 529 22.32 -12.86 -9.46
CA ALA A 529 21.86 -12.07 -10.60
C ALA A 529 22.79 -12.29 -11.81
N VAL A 530 22.25 -12.88 -12.88
CA VAL A 530 22.94 -12.91 -14.18
C VAL A 530 23.11 -11.45 -14.65
N ALA A 531 24.33 -11.08 -15.03
CA ALA A 531 24.61 -9.73 -15.49
C ALA A 531 23.75 -9.42 -16.72
N LYS A 532 23.01 -8.31 -16.66
CA LYS A 532 22.13 -7.85 -17.74
C LYS A 532 22.97 -7.71 -19.04
N PRO A 533 22.63 -8.38 -20.14
CA PRO A 533 23.33 -8.20 -21.42
C PRO A 533 23.20 -6.75 -21.90
N GLU A 534 24.18 -6.25 -22.66
CA GLU A 534 24.26 -4.84 -23.10
C GLU A 534 23.03 -4.38 -23.92
N GLY A 535 22.34 -5.32 -24.61
CA GLY A 535 21.08 -5.07 -25.31
C GLY A 535 19.80 -5.13 -24.44
N GLY A 536 19.93 -5.45 -23.15
CA GLY A 536 18.82 -5.96 -22.33
C GLY A 536 18.40 -7.36 -22.77
N TRP A 537 17.53 -8.00 -22.00
CA TRP A 537 16.92 -9.27 -22.39
C TRP A 537 16.03 -9.01 -23.62
N GLN A 538 16.58 -9.29 -24.80
CA GLN A 538 15.90 -9.24 -26.10
C GLN A 538 16.10 -10.62 -26.73
N HIS A 539 15.03 -11.14 -27.31
CA HIS A 539 15.01 -12.44 -27.95
C HIS A 539 14.83 -12.24 -29.45
N GLU A 540 15.75 -12.76 -30.27
CA GLU A 540 15.64 -12.68 -31.73
C GLU A 540 14.43 -13.50 -32.22
N GLY A 541 13.54 -12.87 -33.00
CA GLY A 541 12.31 -13.52 -33.50
C GLY A 541 11.13 -13.54 -32.52
N ALA A 542 11.23 -12.86 -31.38
CA ALA A 542 10.17 -12.84 -30.40
C ALA A 542 9.00 -11.91 -30.77
N ARG A 543 7.80 -12.25 -30.27
CA ARG A 543 6.54 -11.56 -30.53
C ARG A 543 6.61 -10.09 -30.07
N PRO A 544 6.29 -9.10 -30.92
CA PRO A 544 6.36 -7.70 -30.51
C PRO A 544 5.32 -7.38 -29.43
N LEU A 545 5.65 -6.43 -28.53
CA LEU A 545 4.79 -6.10 -27.38
C LEU A 545 3.39 -5.61 -27.76
N VAL A 546 3.22 -5.10 -28.99
CA VAL A 546 1.93 -4.61 -29.52
C VAL A 546 0.95 -5.73 -29.85
N GLU A 547 1.42 -6.97 -29.97
CA GLU A 547 0.58 -8.14 -30.23
C GLU A 547 0.08 -8.82 -28.94
N LEU A 548 0.61 -8.41 -27.77
CA LEU A 548 0.17 -8.92 -26.48
C LEU A 548 -1.17 -8.29 -26.06
N GLN A 549 -2.04 -9.08 -25.42
CA GLN A 549 -3.32 -8.58 -24.88
C GLN A 549 -3.37 -8.70 -23.35
N VAL A 550 -3.88 -7.67 -22.68
CA VAL A 550 -4.15 -7.75 -21.23
C VAL A 550 -5.23 -8.82 -21.00
N GLY A 551 -4.96 -9.74 -20.07
CA GLY A 551 -5.79 -10.93 -19.81
C GLY A 551 -5.33 -12.19 -20.53
N GLU A 552 -4.44 -12.08 -21.53
CA GLU A 552 -3.83 -13.24 -22.17
C GLU A 552 -3.03 -14.06 -21.15
N VAL A 553 -3.24 -15.39 -21.15
CA VAL A 553 -2.52 -16.31 -20.27
C VAL A 553 -1.25 -16.74 -20.97
N VAL A 554 -0.10 -16.42 -20.38
CA VAL A 554 1.21 -16.76 -20.93
C VAL A 554 1.95 -17.76 -20.05
N GLU A 555 2.93 -18.42 -20.66
CA GLU A 555 3.86 -19.33 -20.03
C GLU A 555 5.29 -19.01 -20.47
N GLY A 556 6.28 -19.46 -19.71
CA GLY A 556 7.65 -19.09 -20.00
C GLY A 556 8.68 -19.61 -18.99
N ARG A 557 9.96 -19.31 -19.25
CA ARG A 557 11.07 -19.66 -18.35
C ARG A 557 11.56 -18.46 -17.57
N VAL A 558 11.80 -18.65 -16.27
CA VAL A 558 12.37 -17.61 -15.40
C VAL A 558 13.79 -17.29 -15.87
N THR A 559 14.01 -16.09 -16.39
CA THR A 559 15.32 -15.62 -16.87
C THR A 559 16.14 -14.96 -15.78
N ASN A 560 15.48 -14.35 -14.79
CA ASN A 560 16.15 -13.66 -13.69
C ASN A 560 15.27 -13.59 -12.44
N VAL A 561 15.91 -13.58 -11.27
CA VAL A 561 15.25 -13.37 -9.97
C VAL A 561 16.07 -12.33 -9.20
N LEU A 562 15.45 -11.20 -8.85
CA LEU A 562 16.10 -10.11 -8.14
C LEU A 562 15.17 -9.65 -7.00
N HIS A 563 15.56 -9.99 -5.77
CA HIS A 563 14.71 -9.80 -4.58
C HIS A 563 13.40 -10.56 -4.76
N GLU A 564 12.26 -9.89 -4.57
CA GLU A 564 10.91 -10.46 -4.69
C GLU A 564 10.35 -10.34 -6.11
N ARG A 565 11.20 -10.04 -7.10
CA ARG A 565 10.77 -9.86 -8.49
C ARG A 565 11.36 -10.94 -9.38
N CYS A 566 10.49 -11.61 -10.12
CA CYS A 566 10.86 -12.61 -11.11
C CYS A 566 10.64 -12.05 -12.51
N TRP A 567 11.56 -12.35 -13.43
CA TRP A 567 11.42 -12.08 -14.86
C TRP A 567 11.29 -13.40 -15.61
N VAL A 568 10.33 -13.47 -16.52
CA VAL A 568 10.01 -14.66 -17.30
C VAL A 568 10.02 -14.32 -18.78
N ASP A 569 10.75 -15.10 -19.56
CA ASP A 569 10.67 -15.09 -21.01
C ASP A 569 9.36 -15.75 -21.45
N ILE A 570 8.43 -14.93 -21.91
CA ILE A 570 7.10 -15.32 -22.40
C ILE A 570 7.03 -15.39 -23.93
N GLY A 571 8.17 -15.49 -24.62
CA GLY A 571 8.26 -15.48 -26.08
C GLY A 571 7.97 -14.12 -26.73
N ALA A 572 8.00 -13.04 -25.94
CA ALA A 572 7.80 -11.67 -26.40
C ALA A 572 9.14 -10.92 -26.49
N ALA A 573 9.15 -9.76 -27.16
CA ALA A 573 10.33 -8.92 -27.34
C ALA A 573 11.00 -8.49 -26.01
N ARG A 574 10.28 -8.60 -24.89
CA ARG A 574 10.77 -8.37 -23.52
C ARG A 574 10.16 -9.39 -22.56
N ASP A 575 10.94 -9.75 -21.55
CA ASP A 575 10.48 -10.58 -20.43
C ASP A 575 9.34 -9.89 -19.66
N ALA A 576 8.35 -10.67 -19.25
CA ALA A 576 7.34 -10.24 -18.30
C ALA A 576 7.89 -10.33 -16.87
N SER A 577 7.34 -9.52 -15.95
CA SER A 577 7.72 -9.60 -14.54
C SER A 577 6.52 -9.76 -13.61
N PHE A 578 6.69 -10.52 -12.54
CA PHE A 578 5.74 -10.61 -11.43
C PHE A 578 6.47 -10.56 -10.08
N TRP A 579 5.70 -10.30 -9.02
CA TRP A 579 6.20 -10.33 -7.65
C TRP A 579 5.96 -11.70 -7.03
N ALA A 580 6.97 -12.23 -6.35
CA ALA A 580 6.94 -13.52 -5.66
C ALA A 580 7.70 -13.44 -4.34
N GLU A 581 7.28 -14.24 -3.36
CA GLU A 581 8.03 -14.40 -2.12
C GLU A 581 9.44 -14.95 -2.40
N SER A 582 10.41 -14.49 -1.62
CA SER A 582 11.82 -14.82 -1.81
C SER A 582 12.07 -16.33 -1.68
N GLY A 583 12.60 -16.96 -2.74
CA GLY A 583 13.00 -18.36 -2.74
C GLY A 583 12.07 -19.32 -3.49
N ASN A 584 10.89 -18.85 -3.93
CA ASN A 584 9.89 -19.69 -4.59
C ASN A 584 10.19 -20.01 -6.07
N PHE A 585 11.06 -19.23 -6.71
CA PHE A 585 11.41 -19.41 -8.11
C PHE A 585 12.92 -19.29 -8.28
N ARG A 586 13.47 -20.09 -9.19
CA ARG A 586 14.88 -20.11 -9.59
C ARG A 586 14.99 -19.80 -11.08
N VAL A 587 16.13 -19.23 -11.46
CA VAL A 587 16.46 -19.02 -12.87
C VAL A 587 16.47 -20.37 -13.59
N GLY A 588 15.69 -20.49 -14.66
CA GLY A 588 15.49 -21.71 -15.45
C GLY A 588 14.14 -22.40 -15.23
N ASP A 589 13.44 -22.10 -14.13
CA ASP A 589 12.13 -22.69 -13.82
C ASP A 589 11.12 -22.38 -14.91
N PHE A 590 10.30 -23.36 -15.27
CA PHE A 590 9.18 -23.17 -16.20
C PHE A 590 7.93 -22.81 -15.42
N VAL A 591 7.23 -21.78 -15.86
CA VAL A 591 6.06 -21.22 -15.19
C VAL A 591 4.95 -21.03 -16.21
N SER A 592 3.75 -21.49 -15.89
CA SER A 592 2.56 -21.40 -16.75
C SER A 592 1.39 -20.75 -16.01
N GLY A 593 0.31 -20.43 -16.74
CA GLY A 593 -0.91 -19.89 -16.14
C GLY A 593 -0.79 -18.44 -15.66
N MET A 594 0.10 -17.63 -16.26
CA MET A 594 0.33 -16.24 -15.83
C MET A 594 -0.48 -15.27 -16.70
N PRO A 595 -1.64 -14.74 -16.25
CA PRO A 595 -2.37 -13.73 -17.01
C PRO A 595 -1.62 -12.39 -17.04
N ILE A 596 -1.54 -11.77 -18.22
CA ILE A 596 -0.99 -10.43 -18.40
C ILE A 596 -1.90 -9.41 -17.70
N LEU A 597 -1.36 -8.66 -16.74
CA LEU A 597 -2.08 -7.63 -15.98
C LEU A 597 -1.94 -6.24 -16.61
N SER A 598 -0.76 -5.92 -17.14
CA SER A 598 -0.53 -4.65 -17.82
C SER A 598 0.62 -4.72 -18.81
N ILE A 599 0.51 -3.91 -19.86
CA ILE A 599 1.51 -3.74 -20.92
C ILE A 599 1.82 -2.24 -21.01
N ASN A 600 3.06 -1.85 -20.73
CA ASN A 600 3.52 -0.47 -20.89
C ASN A 600 4.48 -0.39 -22.08
N LEU A 601 3.99 0.10 -23.22
CA LEU A 601 4.75 0.19 -24.47
C LEU A 601 5.93 1.17 -24.37
N GLU A 602 5.74 2.31 -23.70
CA GLU A 602 6.78 3.34 -23.54
C GLU A 602 8.00 2.82 -22.77
N LYS A 603 7.75 2.06 -21.70
CA LYS A 603 8.79 1.45 -20.87
C LYS A 603 9.22 0.08 -21.37
N SER A 604 8.56 -0.44 -22.41
CA SER A 604 8.71 -1.81 -22.92
C SER A 604 8.65 -2.83 -21.78
N HIS A 605 7.62 -2.75 -20.94
CA HIS A 605 7.50 -3.53 -19.72
C HIS A 605 6.14 -4.21 -19.61
N VAL A 606 6.15 -5.52 -19.34
CA VAL A 606 4.95 -6.36 -19.18
C VAL A 606 4.89 -6.86 -17.74
N VAL A 607 3.72 -6.74 -17.11
CA VAL A 607 3.45 -7.28 -15.78
C VAL A 607 2.46 -8.42 -15.90
N VAL A 608 2.80 -9.57 -15.33
CA VAL A 608 1.91 -10.74 -15.26
C VAL A 608 1.55 -11.03 -13.80
N ARG A 609 0.46 -11.77 -13.59
CA ARG A 609 0.14 -12.32 -12.27
C ARG A 609 1.08 -13.49 -11.96
N ALA A 610 1.49 -13.62 -10.71
CA ALA A 610 2.22 -14.81 -10.26
C ALA A 610 1.39 -16.08 -10.55
N PRO A 611 2.02 -17.19 -10.96
CA PRO A 611 1.33 -18.47 -11.13
C PRO A 611 0.71 -18.91 -9.79
N GLU A 612 -0.45 -19.57 -9.83
CA GLU A 612 -0.91 -20.32 -8.65
C GLU A 612 0.02 -21.51 -8.46
N GLN A 613 0.71 -21.57 -7.33
CA GLN A 613 1.53 -22.75 -7.01
C GLN A 613 0.60 -23.95 -6.85
N PRO A 614 0.86 -25.08 -7.53
CA PRO A 614 0.14 -26.32 -7.24
C PRO A 614 0.36 -26.63 -5.76
N ARG A 615 -0.73 -26.87 -5.03
CA ARG A 615 -0.62 -27.22 -3.62
C ARG A 615 0.22 -28.50 -3.54
N PRO A 616 1.11 -28.65 -2.55
CA PRO A 616 2.00 -29.81 -2.44
C PRO A 616 1.28 -31.17 -2.41
N SER A 617 -0.05 -31.21 -2.26
CA SER A 617 -0.88 -32.41 -2.38
C SER A 617 -1.10 -32.91 -3.82
N GLU A 618 -0.93 -32.08 -4.86
CA GLU A 618 -1.20 -32.47 -6.26
C GLU A 618 0.03 -32.98 -7.00
N ALA A 619 1.24 -32.75 -6.49
CA ALA A 619 2.50 -33.17 -7.14
C ALA A 619 2.97 -34.60 -6.76
N ALA A 620 2.19 -35.34 -5.97
CA ALA A 620 2.52 -36.68 -5.48
C ALA A 620 1.67 -37.81 -6.10
N ASN A 621 0.78 -37.48 -7.05
CA ASN A 621 0.12 -38.42 -7.94
C ASN A 621 0.76 -38.35 -9.33
#